data_AF-A0A938ID86-F1
#
_entry.id   AF-A0A938ID86-F1
#
_cell.length_a   1.000
_cell.length_b   1.000
_cell.length_c   1.000
_cell.angle_alpha   90.00
_cell.angle_beta   90.00
_cell.angle_gamma   90.00
#
_symmetry.space_group_name_H-M   'P 1'
#
loop_
_entity.id
_entity.type
_entity.pdbx_description
1 polymer ?
#
loop_
_entity_poly.entity_id
_entity_poly.type
_entity_poly.pdbx_seq_one_letter_code
_entity_poly.pdbx_strand_id
1 'polypeptide(L)'
;NDSLTLGCVIYAVTLSLLYAASTLSHSVHRGVWRHRFRTADQICIFLLIAGNFTPYAMTCLTEGWRAAALPTMWAFAVAGIMMKLFLTKLHAVAPSFYLLMGWVPVQLLPEFFRHLGGEGVAWILAGGVAYSAGIWFLLNDQRRFHHAIWHLFTMLGSACHYVVALNYVVPRG
;
A
#
# COMPACT_ATOMS: atom_id res chain seq x y z
N ASN A 1 7.71 23.05 -0.08
CA ASN A 1 7.26 22.21 1.06
C ASN A 1 8.08 20.93 1.07
N ASP A 2 9.19 20.93 1.79
CA ASP A 2 10.16 19.82 1.75
C ASP A 2 9.61 18.52 2.33
N SER A 3 8.71 18.65 3.31
CA SER A 3 7.96 17.56 3.94
C SER A 3 7.07 16.81 2.96
N LEU A 4 6.39 17.53 2.06
CA LEU A 4 5.56 16.93 1.01
C LEU A 4 6.41 16.16 0.00
N THR A 5 7.51 16.77 -0.46
CA THR A 5 8.45 16.13 -1.39
C THR A 5 8.97 14.82 -0.80
N LEU A 6 9.31 14.81 0.49
CA LEU A 6 9.74 13.61 1.19
C LEU A 6 8.66 12.52 1.18
N GLY A 7 7.40 12.86 1.45
CA GLY A 7 6.28 11.90 1.38
C GLY A 7 6.08 11.30 -0.01
N CYS A 8 6.15 12.12 -1.06
CA CYS A 8 6.07 11.64 -2.45
C CYS A 8 7.25 10.73 -2.82
N VAL A 9 8.47 11.05 -2.37
CA VAL A 9 9.66 10.20 -2.58
C VAL A 9 9.49 8.86 -1.88
N ILE A 10 9.01 8.84 -0.64
CA ILE A 10 8.72 7.61 0.10
C ILE A 10 7.72 6.74 -0.66
N TYR A 11 6.63 7.33 -1.14
CA TYR A 11 5.66 6.61 -1.97
C TYR A 11 6.27 6.05 -3.25
N ALA A 12 7.01 6.86 -4.02
CA ALA A 12 7.64 6.44 -5.27
C ALA A 12 8.66 5.30 -5.06
N VAL A 13 9.48 5.39 -4.00
CA VAL A 13 10.48 4.38 -3.65
C VAL A 13 9.80 3.07 -3.26
N THR A 14 8.79 3.12 -2.38
CA THR A 14 8.08 1.91 -1.92
C THR A 14 7.32 1.22 -3.05
N LEU A 15 6.70 1.99 -3.97
CA LEU A 15 6.06 1.49 -5.17
C LEU A 15 7.05 0.80 -6.11
N SER A 16 8.20 1.44 -6.35
CA SER A 16 9.26 0.90 -7.21
C SER A 16 9.83 -0.38 -6.63
N LEU A 17 10.08 -0.41 -5.31
CA LEU A 17 10.57 -1.59 -4.61
C LEU A 17 9.59 -2.76 -4.70
N LEU A 18 8.29 -2.53 -4.56
CA LEU A 18 7.29 -3.59 -4.70
C LEU A 18 7.34 -4.21 -6.09
N TYR A 19 7.23 -3.40 -7.15
CA TYR A 19 7.20 -3.96 -8.51
C TYR A 19 8.53 -4.60 -8.91
N ALA A 20 9.66 -4.05 -8.46
CA ALA A 20 10.97 -4.66 -8.65
C ALA A 20 11.06 -6.03 -7.96
N ALA A 21 10.68 -6.10 -6.67
CA ALA A 21 10.69 -7.34 -5.90
C ALA A 21 9.75 -8.38 -6.51
N SER A 22 8.56 -7.97 -6.97
CA SER A 22 7.60 -8.85 -7.62
C SER A 22 8.16 -9.44 -8.91
N THR A 23 8.77 -8.60 -9.75
CA THR A 23 9.40 -9.02 -11.01
C THR A 23 10.54 -10.01 -10.75
N LEU A 24 11.42 -9.70 -9.79
CA LEU A 24 12.52 -10.59 -9.39
C LEU A 24 11.99 -11.94 -8.85
N SER A 25 10.91 -11.91 -8.08
CA SER A 25 10.30 -13.12 -7.49
C SER A 25 9.75 -14.09 -8.54
N HIS A 26 9.21 -13.56 -9.65
CA HIS A 26 8.72 -14.35 -10.77
C HIS A 26 9.83 -14.75 -11.76
N SER A 27 10.93 -14.00 -11.80
CA SER A 27 12.07 -14.30 -12.69
C SER A 27 12.88 -15.51 -12.18
N VAL A 28 12.93 -15.73 -10.86
CA VAL A 28 13.73 -16.79 -10.23
C VAL A 28 12.88 -18.01 -9.90
N HIS A 29 13.10 -19.10 -10.64
CA HIS A 29 12.22 -20.28 -10.62
C HIS A 29 12.65 -21.38 -9.62
N ARG A 30 13.90 -21.41 -9.14
CA ARG A 30 14.41 -22.50 -8.28
C ARG A 30 15.37 -22.02 -7.18
N GLY A 31 15.43 -22.78 -6.09
CA GLY A 31 16.42 -22.62 -5.01
C GLY A 31 16.05 -21.61 -3.91
N VAL A 32 16.98 -21.41 -2.98
CA VAL A 32 16.85 -20.52 -1.81
C VAL A 32 16.50 -19.08 -2.21
N TRP A 33 17.00 -18.63 -3.36
CA TRP A 33 16.73 -17.29 -3.89
C TRP A 33 15.27 -17.05 -4.24
N ARG A 34 14.54 -18.05 -4.76
CA ARG A 34 13.10 -17.94 -5.01
C ARG A 34 12.32 -17.66 -3.72
N HIS A 35 12.69 -18.34 -2.64
CA HIS A 35 12.05 -18.10 -1.34
C HIS A 35 12.33 -16.69 -0.83
N ARG A 36 13.59 -16.24 -0.91
CA ARG A 36 14.00 -14.88 -0.51
C ARG A 36 13.26 -13.80 -1.30
N PHE A 37 13.17 -13.92 -2.63
CA PHE A 37 12.47 -12.93 -3.44
C PHE A 37 10.95 -12.91 -3.22
N ARG A 38 10.31 -14.07 -2.99
CA ARG A 38 8.89 -14.11 -2.60
C ARG A 38 8.64 -13.47 -1.23
N THR A 39 9.55 -13.67 -0.28
CA THR A 39 9.47 -13.00 1.03
C THR A 39 9.67 -11.49 0.89
N ALA A 40 10.62 -11.04 0.05
CA ALA A 40 10.83 -9.63 -0.24
C ALA A 40 9.60 -8.98 -0.89
N ASP A 41 9.01 -9.60 -1.91
CA ASP A 41 7.77 -9.16 -2.56
C ASP A 41 6.64 -8.95 -1.54
N GLN A 42 6.46 -9.90 -0.62
CA GLN A 42 5.42 -9.83 0.42
C GLN A 42 5.69 -8.78 1.50
N ILE A 43 6.97 -8.50 1.80
CA ILE A 43 7.39 -7.42 2.69
C ILE A 43 7.13 -6.05 2.05
N CYS A 44 7.40 -5.93 0.76
CA CYS A 44 7.18 -4.69 0.02
C CYS A 44 5.72 -4.26 0.00
N ILE A 45 4.75 -5.18 0.13
CA ILE A 45 3.32 -4.81 0.25
C ILE A 45 3.08 -4.00 1.52
N PHE A 46 3.64 -4.41 2.67
CA PHE A 46 3.51 -3.64 3.93
C PHE A 46 4.13 -2.25 3.81
N LEU A 47 5.31 -2.18 3.18
CA LEU A 47 5.99 -0.91 2.93
C LEU A 47 5.19 -0.02 1.99
N LEU A 48 4.59 -0.56 0.93
CA LEU A 48 3.77 0.21 0.01
C LEU A 48 2.53 0.78 0.70
N ILE A 49 1.84 0.01 1.56
CA ILE A 49 0.65 0.52 2.25
C ILE A 49 1.00 1.74 3.12
N ALA A 50 2.08 1.65 3.91
CA ALA A 50 2.55 2.77 4.73
C ALA A 50 3.13 3.92 3.88
N GLY A 51 3.87 3.60 2.83
CA GLY A 51 4.46 4.57 1.91
C GLY A 51 3.41 5.37 1.15
N ASN A 52 2.34 4.71 0.69
CA ASN A 52 1.19 5.35 0.05
C ASN A 52 0.47 6.28 1.02
N PHE A 53 0.31 5.92 2.29
CA PHE A 53 -0.36 6.75 3.30
C PHE A 53 0.42 8.03 3.65
N THR A 54 1.76 7.96 3.61
CA THR A 54 2.66 9.04 4.05
C THR A 54 2.36 10.40 3.39
N PRO A 55 2.30 10.56 2.05
CA PRO A 55 2.02 11.85 1.43
C PRO A 55 0.64 12.42 1.82
N TYR A 56 -0.39 11.59 1.97
CA TYR A 56 -1.72 12.04 2.42
C TYR A 56 -1.69 12.51 3.86
N ALA A 57 -0.98 11.78 4.73
CA ALA A 57 -0.86 12.16 6.13
C ALA A 57 -0.09 13.47 6.31
N MET A 58 0.90 13.74 5.46
CA MET A 58 1.69 14.97 5.53
C MET A 58 0.93 16.19 4.98
N THR A 59 -0.05 16.00 4.09
CA THR A 59 -0.78 17.09 3.43
C THR A 59 -2.18 17.33 3.94
N CYS A 60 -2.95 16.27 4.19
CA CYS A 60 -4.38 16.37 4.49
C CYS A 60 -4.69 16.32 5.99
N LEU A 61 -3.76 15.87 6.83
CA LEU A 61 -4.02 15.71 8.27
C LEU A 61 -3.52 16.92 9.06
N THR A 62 -4.33 17.31 10.03
CA THR A 62 -3.91 18.25 11.09
C THR A 62 -2.79 17.64 11.93
N GLU A 63 -2.05 18.48 12.65
CA GLU A 63 -0.86 18.06 13.41
C GLU A 63 -1.14 16.90 14.38
N GLY A 64 -2.27 16.95 15.10
CA GLY A 64 -2.66 15.89 16.04
C GLY A 64 -2.92 14.54 15.35
N TRP A 65 -3.73 14.54 14.28
CA TRP A 65 -4.00 13.33 13.52
C TRP A 65 -2.75 12.78 12.85
N ARG A 66 -1.90 13.65 12.30
CA ARG A 66 -0.63 13.27 11.66
C ARG A 66 0.32 12.61 12.66
N ALA A 67 0.47 13.18 13.86
CA ALA A 67 1.35 12.68 14.91
C ALA A 67 0.90 11.30 15.44
N ALA A 68 -0.40 11.00 15.41
CA ALA A 68 -0.92 9.69 15.78
C ALA A 68 -0.88 8.68 14.61
N ALA A 69 -1.43 9.03 13.46
CA ALA A 69 -1.68 8.08 12.38
C ALA A 69 -0.40 7.64 11.67
N LEU A 70 0.58 8.53 11.50
CA LEU A 70 1.82 8.21 10.76
C LEU A 70 2.68 7.17 11.51
N PRO A 71 3.01 7.34 12.81
CA PRO A 71 3.74 6.32 13.55
C PRO A 71 2.95 5.02 13.67
N THR A 72 1.63 5.08 13.87
CA THR A 72 0.78 3.87 13.92
C THR A 72 0.84 3.07 12.62
N MET A 73 0.73 3.73 11.46
CA MET A 73 0.80 3.04 10.17
C MET A 73 2.17 2.39 9.94
N TRP A 74 3.25 3.08 10.28
CA TRP A 74 4.60 2.52 10.18
C TRP A 74 4.88 1.42 11.20
N ALA A 75 4.33 1.52 12.42
CA ALA A 75 4.40 0.46 13.42
C ALA A 75 3.68 -0.81 12.93
N PHE A 76 2.50 -0.68 12.34
CA PHE A 76 1.82 -1.81 11.70
C PHE A 76 2.64 -2.39 10.55
N ALA A 77 3.27 -1.56 9.71
CA ALA A 77 4.13 -2.05 8.64
C ALA A 77 5.28 -2.88 9.20
N VAL A 78 6.00 -2.38 10.21
CA VAL A 78 7.10 -3.10 10.87
C VAL A 78 6.59 -4.39 11.50
N ALA A 79 5.46 -4.36 12.21
CA ALA A 79 4.86 -5.56 12.81
C ALA A 79 4.50 -6.62 11.75
N GLY A 80 3.92 -6.20 10.62
CA GLY A 80 3.61 -7.09 9.49
C GLY A 80 4.86 -7.70 8.86
N ILE A 81 5.94 -6.94 8.73
CA ILE A 81 7.25 -7.41 8.24
C ILE A 81 7.86 -8.43 9.21
N MET A 82 7.86 -8.13 10.52
CA MET A 82 8.37 -9.05 11.54
C MET A 82 7.55 -10.35 11.56
N MET A 83 6.21 -10.24 11.54
CA MET A 83 5.32 -11.41 11.40
C MET A 83 5.70 -12.22 10.17
N LYS A 84 5.98 -11.57 9.04
CA LYS A 84 6.31 -12.28 7.81
C LYS A 84 7.66 -13.01 7.88
N LEU A 85 8.67 -12.41 8.50
CA LEU A 85 10.01 -12.97 8.63
C LEU A 85 10.07 -14.11 9.64
N PHE A 86 9.37 -14.00 10.78
CA PHE A 86 9.47 -14.96 11.88
C PHE A 86 8.35 -16.00 11.88
N LEU A 87 7.16 -15.69 11.37
CA LEU A 87 5.98 -16.56 11.38
C LEU A 87 5.66 -17.06 9.97
N THR A 88 6.66 -17.62 9.28
CA THR A 88 6.58 -18.11 7.90
C THR A 88 5.44 -19.11 7.65
N LYS A 89 4.94 -19.83 8.68
CA LYS A 89 3.81 -20.75 8.57
C LYS A 89 2.44 -20.07 8.43
N LEU A 90 2.32 -18.77 8.71
CA LEU A 90 1.06 -18.02 8.70
C LEU A 90 0.78 -17.34 7.34
N HIS A 91 0.92 -18.08 6.25
CA HIS A 91 0.73 -17.56 4.88
C HIS A 91 -0.63 -16.86 4.67
N ALA A 92 -1.68 -17.31 5.35
CA ALA A 92 -3.03 -16.76 5.24
C ALA A 92 -3.29 -15.50 6.11
N VAL A 93 -2.40 -15.15 7.04
CA VAL A 93 -2.61 -14.03 7.98
C VAL A 93 -2.14 -12.69 7.39
N ALA A 94 -1.20 -12.73 6.45
CA ALA A 94 -0.69 -11.52 5.81
C ALA A 94 -1.78 -10.74 5.04
N PRO A 95 -2.66 -11.37 4.22
CA PRO A 95 -3.77 -10.68 3.56
C PRO A 95 -4.73 -9.95 4.51
N SER A 96 -5.09 -10.56 5.64
CA SER A 96 -5.92 -9.90 6.64
C SER A 96 -5.23 -8.69 7.27
N PHE A 97 -3.92 -8.76 7.46
CA PHE A 97 -3.15 -7.65 8.02
C PHE A 97 -3.00 -6.49 7.01
N TYR A 98 -2.85 -6.79 5.71
CA TYR A 98 -2.90 -5.79 4.64
C TYR A 98 -4.24 -5.05 4.64
N LEU A 99 -5.34 -5.80 4.75
CA LEU A 99 -6.68 -5.22 4.79
C LEU A 99 -6.87 -4.33 6.03
N LEU A 100 -6.43 -4.81 7.21
CA LEU A 100 -6.48 -4.03 8.45
C LEU A 100 -5.75 -2.68 8.29
N MET A 101 -4.51 -2.71 7.78
CA MET A 101 -3.74 -1.49 7.53
C MET A 101 -4.42 -0.58 6.49
N GLY A 102 -4.93 -1.15 5.39
CA GLY A 102 -5.59 -0.39 4.33
C GLY A 102 -6.89 0.30 4.75
N TRP A 103 -7.52 -0.15 5.84
CA TRP A 103 -8.76 0.42 6.35
C TRP A 103 -8.56 1.45 7.47
N VAL A 104 -7.38 1.54 8.08
CA VAL A 104 -7.06 2.62 9.05
C VAL A 104 -7.40 4.03 8.51
N PRO A 105 -7.08 4.38 7.24
CA PRO A 105 -7.38 5.71 6.70
C PRO A 105 -8.88 6.03 6.58
N VAL A 106 -9.78 5.04 6.67
CA VAL A 106 -11.24 5.28 6.62
C VAL A 106 -11.70 6.19 7.75
N GLN A 107 -11.07 6.09 8.92
CA GLN A 107 -11.38 6.96 10.07
C GLN A 107 -10.97 8.42 9.83
N LEU A 108 -10.07 8.65 8.86
CA LEU A 108 -9.53 9.96 8.49
C LEU A 108 -10.25 10.57 7.28
N LEU A 109 -11.29 9.91 6.77
CA LEU A 109 -12.10 10.42 5.65
C LEU A 109 -12.61 11.86 5.86
N PRO A 110 -13.03 12.30 7.05
CA PRO A 110 -13.44 13.69 7.25
C PRO A 110 -12.30 14.69 6.95
N GLU A 111 -11.07 14.40 7.36
CA GLU A 111 -9.90 15.25 7.09
C GLU A 111 -9.53 15.24 5.60
N PHE A 112 -9.61 14.07 4.97
CA PHE A 112 -9.42 13.93 3.52
C PHE A 112 -10.47 14.68 2.73
N PHE A 113 -11.75 14.64 3.15
CA PHE A 113 -12.82 15.37 2.49
C PHE A 113 -12.63 16.89 2.59
N ARG A 114 -12.17 17.38 3.74
CA ARG A 114 -11.88 18.81 3.93
C ARG A 114 -10.76 19.32 3.02
N HIS A 115 -9.73 18.51 2.78
CA HIS A 115 -8.57 18.92 1.97
C HIS A 115 -8.70 18.61 0.48
N LEU A 116 -9.25 17.44 0.15
CA LEU A 116 -9.29 16.91 -1.23
C LEU A 116 -10.65 17.11 -1.91
N GLY A 117 -11.70 17.44 -1.15
CA GLY A 117 -13.06 17.48 -1.63
C GLY A 117 -13.64 16.09 -1.94
N GLY A 118 -14.88 16.08 -2.43
CA GLY A 118 -15.60 14.83 -2.72
C GLY A 118 -14.96 13.97 -3.82
N GLU A 119 -14.41 14.60 -4.86
CA GLU A 119 -13.75 13.88 -5.95
C GLU A 119 -12.47 13.16 -5.51
N GLY A 120 -11.60 13.84 -4.75
CA GLY A 120 -10.37 13.21 -4.24
C GLY A 120 -10.67 12.05 -3.29
N VAL A 121 -11.70 12.19 -2.44
CA VAL A 121 -12.17 11.09 -1.60
C VAL A 121 -12.76 9.93 -2.42
N ALA A 122 -13.50 10.21 -3.50
CA ALA A 122 -14.03 9.18 -4.38
C ALA A 122 -12.90 8.34 -5.01
N TRP A 123 -11.79 8.96 -5.43
CA TRP A 123 -10.62 8.24 -5.91
C TRP A 123 -9.94 7.38 -4.83
N ILE A 124 -9.82 7.89 -3.60
CA ILE A 124 -9.29 7.12 -2.46
C ILE A 124 -10.16 5.88 -2.20
N LEU A 125 -11.49 6.06 -2.17
CA LEU A 125 -12.43 4.95 -1.96
C LEU A 125 -12.38 3.95 -3.11
N ALA A 126 -12.33 4.42 -4.36
CA ALA A 126 -12.17 3.55 -5.53
C ALA A 126 -10.87 2.72 -5.45
N GLY A 127 -9.76 3.34 -5.05
CA GLY A 127 -8.49 2.64 -4.81
C GLY A 127 -8.59 1.60 -3.70
N GLY A 128 -9.19 1.95 -2.56
CA GLY A 128 -9.41 1.03 -1.42
C GLY A 128 -10.30 -0.16 -1.78
N VAL A 129 -11.35 0.07 -2.56
CA VAL A 129 -12.22 -1.00 -3.08
C VAL A 129 -11.46 -1.89 -4.06
N ALA A 130 -10.67 -1.32 -4.98
CA ALA A 130 -9.85 -2.10 -5.91
C ALA A 130 -8.86 -3.01 -5.17
N TYR A 131 -8.15 -2.49 -4.16
CA TYR A 131 -7.26 -3.32 -3.34
C TYR A 131 -8.00 -4.43 -2.59
N SER A 132 -9.14 -4.10 -1.97
CA SER A 132 -9.95 -5.06 -1.21
C SER A 132 -10.50 -6.17 -2.11
N ALA A 133 -10.98 -5.83 -3.32
CA ALA A 133 -11.41 -6.80 -4.31
C ALA A 133 -10.24 -7.68 -4.79
N GLY A 134 -9.05 -7.09 -5.00
CA GLY A 134 -7.84 -7.82 -5.33
C GLY A 134 -7.48 -8.91 -4.31
N ILE A 135 -7.68 -8.67 -3.02
CA ILE A 135 -7.39 -9.65 -1.95
C ILE A 135 -8.19 -10.94 -2.13
N TRP A 136 -9.42 -10.88 -2.64
CA TRP A 136 -10.19 -12.10 -2.93
C TRP A 136 -9.47 -12.98 -3.96
N PHE A 137 -8.95 -12.40 -5.04
CA PHE A 137 -8.16 -13.14 -6.03
C PHE A 137 -6.84 -13.68 -5.46
N LEU A 138 -6.20 -12.93 -4.56
CA LEU A 138 -4.99 -13.38 -3.85
C LEU A 138 -5.27 -14.60 -2.95
N LEU A 139 -6.37 -14.61 -2.21
CA LEU A 139 -6.76 -15.75 -1.36
C LEU A 139 -7.11 -17.00 -2.20
N ASN A 140 -7.50 -16.81 -3.46
CA ASN A 140 -7.84 -17.87 -4.40
C ASN A 140 -6.76 -18.09 -5.48
N ASP A 141 -5.48 -17.82 -5.20
CA ASP A 141 -4.39 -17.84 -6.20
C ASP A 141 -4.14 -19.21 -6.87
N GLN A 142 -4.71 -20.27 -6.32
CA GLN A 142 -4.61 -21.64 -6.83
C GLN A 142 -5.32 -21.81 -8.19
N ARG A 143 -6.23 -20.90 -8.54
CA ARG A 143 -6.95 -20.91 -9.82
C ARG A 143 -6.12 -20.21 -10.90
N ARG A 144 -6.23 -20.72 -12.14
CA ARG A 144 -5.51 -20.19 -13.30
C ARG A 144 -5.76 -18.68 -13.45
N PHE A 145 -4.68 -17.92 -13.62
CA PHE A 145 -4.66 -16.46 -13.78
C PHE A 145 -5.10 -15.61 -12.58
N HIS A 146 -5.58 -16.18 -11.47
CA HIS A 146 -6.02 -15.38 -10.32
C HIS A 146 -4.91 -14.50 -9.74
N HIS A 147 -3.68 -15.01 -9.68
CA HIS A 147 -2.54 -14.21 -9.25
C HIS A 147 -2.27 -13.00 -10.18
N ALA A 148 -2.46 -13.16 -11.49
CA ALA A 148 -2.32 -12.07 -12.45
C ALA A 148 -3.46 -11.05 -12.31
N ILE A 149 -4.71 -11.52 -12.09
CA ILE A 149 -5.85 -10.65 -11.83
C ILE A 149 -5.64 -9.84 -10.54
N TRP A 150 -5.10 -10.46 -9.49
CA TRP A 150 -4.71 -9.75 -8.27
C TRP A 150 -3.75 -8.60 -8.56
N HIS A 151 -2.71 -8.82 -9.38
CA HIS A 151 -1.79 -7.76 -9.81
C HIS A 151 -2.49 -6.62 -10.56
N LEU A 152 -3.48 -6.94 -11.41
CA LEU A 152 -4.24 -5.90 -12.11
C LEU A 152 -5.04 -5.04 -11.13
N PHE A 153 -5.66 -5.64 -10.11
CA PHE A 153 -6.38 -4.89 -9.07
C PHE A 153 -5.44 -4.03 -8.21
N THR A 154 -4.25 -4.54 -7.83
CA THR A 154 -3.27 -3.74 -7.08
C THR A 154 -2.68 -2.60 -7.93
N MET A 155 -2.47 -2.82 -9.23
CA MET A 155 -2.07 -1.77 -10.16
C MET A 155 -3.16 -0.70 -10.32
N LEU A 156 -4.42 -1.11 -10.48
CA LEU A 156 -5.56 -0.19 -10.56
C LEU A 156 -5.71 0.63 -9.28
N GLY A 157 -5.62 -0.01 -8.11
CA GLY A 157 -5.63 0.68 -6.82
C GLY A 157 -4.49 1.70 -6.71
N SER A 158 -3.27 1.29 -7.08
CA SER A 158 -2.11 2.19 -7.12
C SER A 158 -2.33 3.38 -8.05
N ALA A 159 -2.92 3.15 -9.23
CA ALA A 159 -3.22 4.21 -10.19
C ALA A 159 -4.22 5.22 -9.64
N CYS A 160 -5.29 4.78 -8.96
CA CYS A 160 -6.23 5.68 -8.28
C CYS A 160 -5.52 6.58 -7.27
N HIS A 161 -4.67 6.01 -6.41
CA HIS A 161 -3.91 6.80 -5.43
C HIS A 161 -2.88 7.72 -6.08
N TYR A 162 -2.25 7.29 -7.17
CA TYR A 162 -1.34 8.12 -7.94
C TYR A 162 -2.05 9.33 -8.55
N VAL A 163 -3.27 9.16 -9.07
CA VAL A 163 -4.11 10.24 -9.58
C VAL A 163 -4.42 11.26 -8.49
N VAL A 164 -4.73 10.83 -7.26
CA VAL A 164 -4.96 11.77 -6.16
C VAL A 164 -3.69 12.51 -5.77
N ALA A 165 -2.57 11.78 -5.67
CA ALA A 165 -1.28 12.37 -5.36
C ALA A 165 -0.89 13.45 -6.38
N LEU A 166 -1.07 13.19 -7.68
CA LEU A 166 -0.76 14.16 -8.73
C LEU A 166 -1.70 15.36 -8.75
N ASN A 167 -3.01 15.14 -8.60
CA ASN A 167 -4.01 16.19 -8.85
C ASN A 167 -4.32 17.06 -7.63
N TYR A 168 -4.14 16.53 -6.42
CA TYR A 168 -4.59 17.20 -5.19
C TYR A 168 -3.46 17.41 -4.17
N VAL A 169 -2.35 16.68 -4.29
CA VAL A 169 -1.26 16.73 -3.31
C VAL A 169 -0.06 17.50 -3.84
N VAL A 170 0.26 17.40 -5.14
CA VAL A 170 1.31 18.23 -5.78
C VAL A 170 0.76 19.63 -6.09
N PRO A 171 1.41 20.72 -5.63
CA PRO A 171 1.00 22.07 -5.98
C PRO A 171 1.10 22.26 -7.50
N ARG A 172 -0.01 22.63 -8.14
CA ARG A 172 0.04 23.18 -9.50
C ARG A 172 0.54 24.61 -9.37
N GLY A 173 1.73 24.88 -9.92
CA GLY A 173 2.31 26.22 -9.98
C GLY A 173 1.45 27.20 -10.74
#